data_AF-A0A8H3UE95-F1
#
_entry.id   AF-A0A8H3UE95-F1
#
_cell.length_a   1.000
_cell.length_b   1.000
_cell.length_c   1.000
_cell.angle_alpha   90.00
_cell.angle_beta   90.00
_cell.angle_gamma   90.00
#
_symmetry.space_group_name_H-M   'P 1'
#
loop_
_entity.id
_entity.type
_entity.pdbx_description
1 polymer ?
#
loop_
_entity_poly.entity_id
_entity_poly.type
_entity_poly.pdbx_seq_one_letter_code
_entity_poly.pdbx_strand_id
1 'polypeptide(L)'
;MQFSTIFSIGLVATSAMAAPAVSRRGLTDVTAAFEKIEANIATMVAKVKAWDGQASSIAPVLEESGKLTATIKAQTAAIAGTGSIGITDAVGVAGPVNTLSAKVDDIVNALTSKKAQFDTAKLTSKVSGELTNDLTATKELIKTIVGKLPSIAVPIAQPLADGITTKLDKAVTTFSK
;
A
#
# COMPACT_ATOMS: atom_id res chain seq x y z
N MET A 1 -36.98 -46.77 -3.18
CA MET A 1 -36.10 -45.60 -3.38
C MET A 1 -37.01 -44.43 -3.73
N GLN A 2 -36.94 -43.21 -3.21
CA GLN A 2 -36.23 -42.53 -2.12
C GLN A 2 -36.94 -41.15 -2.01
N PHE A 3 -37.20 -40.70 -0.78
CA PHE A 3 -37.34 -39.31 -0.26
C PHE A 3 -38.15 -38.25 -1.06
N SER A 4 -39.27 -37.70 -0.58
CA SER A 4 -39.53 -36.86 0.61
C SER A 4 -39.59 -35.36 0.32
N THR A 5 -40.75 -34.79 0.67
CA THR A 5 -40.96 -33.51 1.38
C THR A 5 -40.81 -32.17 0.64
N ILE A 6 -41.98 -31.57 0.48
CA ILE A 6 -42.39 -30.18 0.37
C ILE A 6 -41.59 -29.24 1.31
N PHE A 7 -40.96 -28.20 0.78
CA PHE A 7 -40.70 -26.95 1.51
C PHE A 7 -40.84 -25.77 0.54
N SER A 8 -42.04 -25.20 0.51
CA SER A 8 -42.27 -23.86 -0.03
C SER A 8 -41.67 -22.84 0.95
N ILE A 9 -40.56 -22.21 0.58
CA ILE A 9 -40.11 -20.97 1.20
C ILE A 9 -40.20 -19.90 0.11
N GLY A 10 -41.13 -18.97 0.29
CA GLY A 10 -41.23 -17.78 -0.54
C GLY A 10 -39.94 -16.98 -0.42
N LEU A 11 -39.11 -17.06 -1.46
CA LEU A 11 -37.96 -16.19 -1.64
C LEU A 11 -38.47 -14.83 -2.11
N VAL A 12 -38.98 -14.02 -1.18
CA VAL A 12 -39.09 -12.58 -1.44
C VAL A 12 -37.70 -12.01 -1.30
N ALA A 13 -37.08 -11.81 -2.46
CA ALA A 13 -35.86 -11.05 -2.63
C ALA A 13 -36.02 -9.61 -2.12
N THR A 14 -34.87 -8.97 -1.93
CA THR A 14 -34.65 -7.54 -1.66
C THR A 14 -34.59 -7.12 -0.18
N SER A 15 -33.75 -7.79 0.61
CA SER A 15 -32.89 -6.99 1.49
C SER A 15 -31.92 -6.22 0.58
N ALA A 16 -32.35 -5.05 0.11
CA ALA A 16 -31.43 -4.02 -0.31
C ALA A 16 -30.54 -3.75 0.90
N MET A 17 -29.38 -4.40 0.94
CA MET A 17 -28.37 -4.15 1.95
C MET A 17 -27.90 -2.72 1.73
N ALA A 18 -28.57 -1.77 2.38
CA ALA A 18 -28.07 -0.44 2.60
C ALA A 18 -26.89 -0.58 3.56
N ALA A 19 -25.74 -0.99 3.02
CA ALA A 19 -24.46 -0.78 3.70
C ALA A 19 -24.43 0.72 4.08
N PRO A 20 -24.25 1.07 5.36
CA PRO A 20 -24.35 2.45 5.79
C PRO A 20 -23.36 3.31 4.99
N ALA A 21 -23.78 4.51 4.58
CA ALA A 21 -22.98 5.40 3.74
C ALA A 21 -21.57 5.68 4.30
N VAL A 22 -21.39 5.54 5.61
CA VAL A 22 -20.11 5.62 6.31
C VAL A 22 -19.13 4.52 5.88
N SER A 23 -19.59 3.29 5.67
CA SER A 23 -18.75 2.16 5.25
C SER A 23 -18.23 2.35 3.82
N ARG A 24 -19.11 2.77 2.90
CA ARG A 24 -18.74 3.05 1.51
C ARG A 24 -17.69 4.17 1.43
N ARG A 25 -17.87 5.22 2.24
CA ARG A 25 -16.90 6.33 2.32
C ARG A 25 -15.53 5.85 2.81
N GLY A 26 -15.47 4.94 3.78
CA GLY A 26 -14.21 4.39 4.30
C GLY A 26 -13.35 3.70 3.25
N LEU A 27 -13.94 2.86 2.39
CA LEU A 27 -13.21 2.23 1.28
C LEU A 27 -12.81 3.24 0.19
N THR A 28 -13.69 4.17 -0.17
CA THR A 28 -13.34 5.23 -1.12
C THR A 28 -12.16 6.06 -0.63
N ASP A 29 -12.12 6.41 0.65
CA ASP A 29 -11.03 7.17 1.25
C ASP A 29 -9.70 6.38 1.24
N VAL A 30 -9.74 5.06 1.52
CA VAL A 30 -8.55 4.17 1.44
C VAL A 30 -8.05 4.03 -0.01
N THR A 31 -8.96 3.83 -0.97
CA THR A 31 -8.59 3.72 -2.38
C THR A 31 -7.97 5.02 -2.89
N ALA A 32 -8.57 6.18 -2.58
CA ALA A 32 -8.02 7.49 -2.96
C ALA A 32 -6.65 7.77 -2.31
N ALA A 33 -6.44 7.28 -1.09
CA ALA A 33 -5.14 7.33 -0.43
C ALA A 33 -4.09 6.49 -1.19
N PHE A 34 -4.44 5.26 -1.59
CA PHE A 34 -3.54 4.43 -2.37
C PHE A 34 -3.22 5.03 -3.73
N GLU A 35 -4.19 5.55 -4.46
CA GLU A 35 -3.96 6.21 -5.77
C GLU A 35 -2.91 7.34 -5.67
N LYS A 36 -2.96 8.14 -4.60
CA LYS A 36 -1.95 9.20 -4.36
C LYS A 36 -0.57 8.62 -4.09
N ILE A 37 -0.48 7.57 -3.27
CA ILE A 37 0.78 6.90 -2.98
C ILE A 37 1.34 6.26 -4.25
N GLU A 38 0.52 5.56 -5.02
CA GLU A 38 0.89 4.93 -6.29
C GLU A 38 1.40 5.96 -7.31
N ALA A 39 0.77 7.13 -7.40
CA ALA A 39 1.22 8.22 -8.27
C ALA A 39 2.59 8.78 -7.86
N ASN A 40 2.85 8.96 -6.55
CA ASN A 40 4.18 9.33 -6.06
C ASN A 40 5.20 8.22 -6.34
N ILE A 41 4.86 6.95 -6.13
CA ILE A 41 5.75 5.82 -6.45
C ILE A 41 6.10 5.82 -7.94
N ALA A 42 5.13 6.01 -8.83
CA ALA A 42 5.38 6.07 -10.27
C ALA A 42 6.33 7.23 -10.64
N THR A 43 6.16 8.40 -10.01
CA THR A 43 7.07 9.54 -10.19
C THR A 43 8.47 9.21 -9.68
N MET A 44 8.59 8.62 -8.49
CA MET A 44 9.86 8.19 -7.92
C MET A 44 10.57 7.17 -8.81
N VAL A 45 9.87 6.17 -9.35
CA VAL A 45 10.40 5.20 -10.32
C VAL A 45 10.98 5.92 -11.54
N ALA A 46 10.26 6.91 -12.09
CA ALA A 46 10.74 7.68 -13.22
C ALA A 46 12.01 8.48 -12.89
N LYS A 47 12.05 9.12 -11.71
CA LYS A 47 13.22 9.87 -11.23
C LYS A 47 14.44 8.97 -11.03
N VAL A 48 14.27 7.82 -10.39
CA VAL A 48 15.36 6.84 -10.18
C VAL A 48 15.87 6.31 -11.52
N LYS A 49 14.99 5.98 -12.46
CA LYS A 49 15.39 5.51 -13.80
C LYS A 49 16.17 6.58 -14.57
N ALA A 50 15.72 7.83 -14.51
CA ALA A 50 16.34 8.97 -15.18
C ALA A 50 17.65 9.45 -14.53
N TRP A 51 17.91 9.10 -13.27
CA TRP A 51 19.14 9.47 -12.58
C TRP A 51 20.37 8.89 -13.28
N ASP A 52 21.36 9.75 -13.55
CA ASP A 52 22.58 9.45 -14.33
C ASP A 52 23.65 8.71 -13.52
N GLY A 53 23.43 8.49 -12.22
CA GLY A 53 24.37 7.81 -11.33
C GLY A 53 25.36 8.71 -10.62
N GLN A 54 25.27 10.03 -10.77
CA GLN A 54 26.17 11.00 -10.15
C GLN A 54 25.58 11.56 -8.84
N ALA A 55 26.44 11.75 -7.83
CA ALA A 55 26.02 12.33 -6.56
C ALA A 55 25.48 13.76 -6.70
N SER A 56 25.96 14.53 -7.69
CA SER A 56 25.52 15.91 -7.95
C SER A 56 24.09 16.01 -8.50
N SER A 57 23.57 14.95 -9.11
CA SER A 57 22.25 14.92 -9.76
C SER A 57 21.19 14.18 -8.94
N ILE A 58 21.51 13.76 -7.70
CA ILE A 58 20.62 12.94 -6.86
C ILE A 58 19.47 13.73 -6.22
N ALA A 59 19.59 15.06 -6.12
CA ALA A 59 18.61 15.92 -5.44
C ALA A 59 17.14 15.63 -5.83
N PRO A 60 16.77 15.53 -7.12
CA PRO A 60 15.38 15.25 -7.52
C PRO A 60 14.87 13.87 -7.05
N VAL A 61 15.75 12.87 -6.90
CA VAL A 61 15.39 11.54 -6.39
C VAL A 61 15.11 11.62 -4.89
N LEU A 62 15.96 12.32 -4.13
CA LEU A 62 15.78 12.47 -2.69
C LEU A 62 14.58 13.36 -2.34
N GLU A 63 14.35 14.42 -3.10
CA GLU A 63 13.16 15.25 -2.94
C GLU A 63 11.88 14.45 -3.18
N GLU A 64 11.87 13.61 -4.20
CA GLU A 64 10.71 12.75 -4.49
C GLU A 64 10.54 11.64 -3.45
N SER A 65 11.65 11.10 -2.91
CA SER A 65 11.63 10.18 -1.76
C SER A 65 10.97 10.83 -0.53
N GLY A 66 11.42 12.04 -0.17
CA GLY A 66 10.85 12.78 0.96
C GLY A 66 9.36 13.09 0.76
N LYS A 67 8.95 13.40 -0.48
CA LYS A 67 7.53 13.56 -0.83
C LYS A 67 6.75 12.25 -0.70
N LEU A 68 7.30 11.13 -1.15
CA LEU A 68 6.65 9.83 -1.00
C LEU A 68 6.40 9.51 0.48
N THR A 69 7.42 9.62 1.34
CA THR A 69 7.26 9.40 2.78
C THR A 69 6.22 10.35 3.39
N ALA A 70 6.23 11.63 2.99
CA ALA A 70 5.25 12.62 3.45
C ALA A 70 3.82 12.28 2.98
N THR A 71 3.65 11.85 1.74
CA THR A 71 2.36 11.41 1.18
C THR A 71 1.83 10.21 1.94
N ILE A 72 2.67 9.20 2.22
CA ILE A 72 2.28 8.03 3.02
C ILE A 72 1.77 8.49 4.39
N LYS A 73 2.53 9.33 5.11
CA LYS A 73 2.13 9.85 6.43
C LYS A 73 0.82 10.66 6.38
N ALA A 74 0.66 11.52 5.37
CA ALA A 74 -0.55 12.31 5.19
C ALA A 74 -1.77 11.42 4.91
N GLN A 75 -1.62 10.37 4.09
CA GLN A 75 -2.70 9.43 3.81
C GLN A 75 -3.01 8.55 5.03
N THR A 76 -2.01 8.17 5.82
CA THR A 76 -2.23 7.50 7.11
C THR A 76 -3.09 8.36 8.02
N ALA A 77 -2.79 9.66 8.16
CA ALA A 77 -3.59 10.58 8.96
C ALA A 77 -5.01 10.75 8.39
N ALA A 78 -5.16 10.82 7.07
CA ALA A 78 -6.46 10.89 6.42
C ALA A 78 -7.32 9.66 6.73
N ILE A 79 -6.78 8.45 6.57
CA ILE A 79 -7.46 7.18 6.87
C ILE A 79 -7.74 7.05 8.38
N ALA A 80 -6.85 7.51 9.25
CA ALA A 80 -7.10 7.51 10.69
C ALA A 80 -8.36 8.32 11.05
N GLY A 81 -8.66 9.39 10.29
CA GLY A 81 -9.85 10.21 10.43
C GLY A 81 -11.14 9.63 9.82
N THR A 82 -11.08 8.51 9.10
CA THR A 82 -12.26 7.89 8.49
C THR A 82 -13.01 6.99 9.46
N GLY A 83 -14.28 6.72 9.17
CA GLY A 83 -15.07 5.72 9.91
C GLY A 83 -14.61 4.29 9.64
N SER A 84 -15.10 3.32 10.43
CA SER A 84 -14.81 1.91 10.22
C SER A 84 -15.29 1.43 8.84
N ILE A 85 -14.47 0.58 8.20
CA ILE A 85 -14.77 -0.02 6.91
C ILE A 85 -15.78 -1.15 7.13
N GLY A 86 -16.84 -1.20 6.31
CA GLY A 86 -17.84 -2.26 6.40
C GLY A 86 -17.31 -3.60 5.88
N ILE A 87 -17.95 -4.72 6.24
CA ILE A 87 -17.52 -6.06 5.82
C ILE A 87 -17.49 -6.21 4.29
N THR A 88 -18.52 -5.71 3.59
CA THR A 88 -18.60 -5.75 2.12
C THR A 88 -17.48 -4.92 1.46
N ASP A 89 -17.13 -3.80 2.07
CA ASP A 89 -16.10 -2.89 1.60
C ASP A 89 -14.68 -3.41 1.91
N ALA A 90 -14.53 -4.15 3.00
CA ALA A 90 -13.26 -4.72 3.42
C ALA A 90 -12.71 -5.76 2.42
N VAL A 91 -13.59 -6.51 1.75
CA VAL A 91 -13.21 -7.40 0.63
C VAL A 91 -12.67 -6.59 -0.55
N GLY A 92 -13.19 -5.38 -0.77
CA GLY A 92 -12.78 -4.47 -1.84
C GLY A 92 -11.37 -3.87 -1.67
N VAL A 93 -10.76 -3.96 -0.48
CA VAL A 93 -9.41 -3.44 -0.21
C VAL A 93 -8.32 -4.29 -0.89
N ALA A 94 -8.58 -5.57 -1.16
CA ALA A 94 -7.57 -6.49 -1.69
C ALA A 94 -7.02 -6.07 -3.06
N GLY A 95 -7.88 -5.57 -3.97
CA GLY A 95 -7.47 -5.11 -5.30
C GLY A 95 -6.49 -3.94 -5.24
N PRO A 96 -6.88 -2.81 -4.61
CA PRO A 96 -5.99 -1.67 -4.41
C PRO A 96 -4.67 -2.02 -3.68
N VAL A 97 -4.69 -2.90 -2.67
CA VAL A 97 -3.45 -3.36 -2.01
C VAL A 97 -2.55 -4.14 -2.98
N ASN A 98 -3.12 -4.97 -3.84
CA ASN A 98 -2.34 -5.72 -4.83
C ASN A 98 -1.70 -4.79 -5.87
N THR A 99 -2.41 -3.78 -6.34
CA THR A 99 -1.85 -2.73 -7.21
C THR A 99 -0.70 -2.00 -6.53
N LEU A 100 -0.90 -1.54 -5.29
CA LEU A 100 0.15 -0.90 -4.51
C LEU A 100 1.36 -1.81 -4.31
N SER A 101 1.14 -3.11 -4.04
CA SER A 101 2.20 -4.10 -3.90
C SER A 101 3.04 -4.26 -5.17
N ALA A 102 2.41 -4.22 -6.35
CA ALA A 102 3.11 -4.20 -7.64
C ALA A 102 3.90 -2.90 -7.85
N LYS A 103 3.36 -1.75 -7.42
CA LYS A 103 4.09 -0.47 -7.46
C LYS A 103 5.30 -0.47 -6.53
N VAL A 104 5.20 -1.10 -5.37
CA VAL A 104 6.35 -1.29 -4.48
C VAL A 104 7.43 -2.15 -5.17
N ASP A 105 7.05 -3.20 -5.91
CA ASP A 105 8.03 -3.94 -6.73
C ASP A 105 8.69 -3.05 -7.77
N ASP A 106 7.94 -2.19 -8.47
CA ASP A 106 8.47 -1.28 -9.49
C ASP A 106 9.58 -0.39 -8.92
N ILE A 107 9.38 0.21 -7.75
CA ILE A 107 10.40 1.09 -7.13
C ILE A 107 11.56 0.31 -6.54
N VAL A 108 11.32 -0.84 -5.88
CA VAL A 108 12.40 -1.69 -5.36
C VAL A 108 13.29 -2.17 -6.51
N ASN A 109 12.71 -2.57 -7.63
CA ASN A 109 13.43 -2.97 -8.82
C ASN A 109 14.20 -1.80 -9.45
N ALA A 110 13.58 -0.61 -9.56
CA ALA A 110 14.25 0.57 -10.08
C ALA A 110 15.47 0.96 -9.23
N LEU A 111 15.34 0.98 -7.91
CA LEU A 111 16.45 1.27 -6.99
C LEU A 111 17.53 0.21 -7.12
N THR A 112 17.18 -1.08 -7.04
CA THR A 112 18.13 -2.19 -7.10
C THR A 112 18.89 -2.20 -8.42
N SER A 113 18.25 -1.88 -9.55
CA SER A 113 18.91 -1.76 -10.86
C SER A 113 19.98 -0.67 -10.91
N LYS A 114 19.92 0.31 -10.00
CA LYS A 114 20.86 1.43 -9.87
C LYS A 114 21.85 1.25 -8.71
N LYS A 115 21.86 0.08 -8.02
CA LYS A 115 22.68 -0.16 -6.82
C LYS A 115 24.16 0.14 -7.04
N ALA A 116 24.75 -0.32 -8.15
CA ALA A 116 26.15 -0.07 -8.47
C ALA A 116 26.47 1.43 -8.63
N GLN A 117 25.55 2.20 -9.21
CA GLN A 117 25.68 3.66 -9.28
C GLN A 117 25.57 4.31 -7.89
N PHE A 118 24.64 3.86 -7.05
CA PHE A 118 24.54 4.35 -5.67
C PHE A 118 25.80 4.06 -4.85
N ASP A 119 26.40 2.88 -5.03
CA ASP A 119 27.66 2.49 -4.38
C ASP A 119 28.81 3.40 -4.83
N THR A 120 28.95 3.58 -6.15
CA THR A 120 29.98 4.44 -6.75
C THR A 120 29.84 5.90 -6.30
N ALA A 121 28.61 6.40 -6.24
CA ALA A 121 28.28 7.74 -5.79
C ALA A 121 28.32 7.92 -4.25
N LYS A 122 28.61 6.85 -3.49
CA LYS A 122 28.61 6.83 -2.01
C LYS A 122 27.26 7.26 -1.40
N LEU A 123 26.17 6.87 -2.04
CA LEU A 123 24.79 7.21 -1.65
C LEU A 123 24.03 6.06 -1.00
N THR A 124 24.59 4.84 -0.99
CA THR A 124 23.92 3.62 -0.52
C THR A 124 23.36 3.73 0.90
N SER A 125 24.13 4.28 1.84
CA SER A 125 23.64 4.53 3.22
C SER A 125 22.46 5.49 3.26
N LYS A 126 22.46 6.53 2.41
CA LYS A 126 21.34 7.46 2.30
C LYS A 126 20.09 6.76 1.76
N VAL A 127 20.23 5.97 0.69
CA VAL A 127 19.10 5.20 0.11
C VAL A 127 18.54 4.21 1.13
N SER A 128 19.39 3.53 1.91
CA SER A 128 18.95 2.65 3.00
C SER A 128 18.15 3.40 4.08
N GLY A 129 18.61 4.60 4.47
CA GLY A 129 17.88 5.45 5.42
C GLY A 129 16.50 5.86 4.92
N GLU A 130 16.39 6.29 3.66
CA GLU A 130 15.11 6.61 3.03
C GLU A 130 14.17 5.40 2.96
N LEU A 131 14.67 4.23 2.52
CA LEU A 131 13.89 2.98 2.50
C LEU A 131 13.40 2.56 3.90
N THR A 132 14.20 2.81 4.94
CA THR A 132 13.82 2.55 6.33
C THR A 132 12.70 3.48 6.80
N ASN A 133 12.74 4.75 6.38
CA ASN A 133 11.67 5.72 6.64
C ASN A 133 10.36 5.31 5.94
N ASP A 134 10.44 4.90 4.69
CA ASP A 134 9.29 4.44 3.91
C ASP A 134 8.70 3.14 4.48
N LEU A 135 9.54 2.18 4.90
CA LEU A 135 9.09 0.96 5.59
C LEU A 135 8.35 1.29 6.88
N THR A 136 8.87 2.23 7.68
CA THR A 136 8.25 2.67 8.93
C THR A 136 6.91 3.34 8.68
N ALA A 137 6.85 4.26 7.71
CA ALA A 137 5.61 4.95 7.33
C ALA A 137 4.56 3.96 6.79
N THR A 138 4.99 2.98 6.00
CA THR A 138 4.14 1.94 5.43
C THR A 138 3.58 1.01 6.50
N LYS A 139 4.39 0.61 7.49
CA LYS A 139 3.92 -0.17 8.66
C LYS A 139 2.82 0.56 9.42
N GLU A 140 2.95 1.87 9.63
CA GLU A 140 1.91 2.65 10.30
C GLU A 140 0.65 2.81 9.45
N LEU A 141 0.79 2.98 8.13
CA LEU A 141 -0.34 2.98 7.19
C LEU A 141 -1.12 1.65 7.28
N ILE A 142 -0.41 0.52 7.20
CA ILE A 142 -0.99 -0.82 7.30
C ILE A 142 -1.74 -0.98 8.62
N LYS A 143 -1.09 -0.65 9.74
CA LYS A 143 -1.70 -0.72 11.08
C LYS A 143 -2.97 0.11 11.16
N THR A 144 -2.96 1.31 10.57
CA THR A 144 -4.13 2.20 10.54
C THR A 144 -5.26 1.60 9.73
N ILE A 145 -4.99 1.07 8.53
CA ILE A 145 -6.00 0.43 7.69
C ILE A 145 -6.57 -0.80 8.38
N VAL A 146 -5.72 -1.70 8.90
CA VAL A 146 -6.13 -2.91 9.62
C VAL A 146 -7.01 -2.55 10.83
N GLY A 147 -6.68 -1.48 11.57
CA GLY A 147 -7.49 -0.99 12.67
C GLY A 147 -8.88 -0.45 12.27
N LYS A 148 -9.10 -0.16 10.98
CA LYS A 148 -10.40 0.24 10.44
C LYS A 148 -11.20 -0.94 9.87
N LEU A 149 -10.57 -2.10 9.67
CA LEU A 149 -11.24 -3.30 9.15
C LEU A 149 -12.03 -4.02 10.24
N PRO A 150 -13.16 -4.67 9.90
CA PRO A 150 -13.82 -5.59 10.80
C PRO A 150 -12.95 -6.84 11.01
N SER A 151 -13.01 -7.47 12.19
CA SER A 151 -12.13 -8.60 12.56
C SER A 151 -12.14 -9.75 11.55
N ILE A 152 -13.27 -9.96 10.85
CA ILE A 152 -13.41 -10.99 9.81
C ILE A 152 -12.56 -10.72 8.55
N ALA A 153 -12.21 -9.46 8.29
CA ALA A 153 -11.44 -9.06 7.11
C ALA A 153 -9.92 -8.96 7.37
N VAL A 154 -9.50 -8.87 8.63
CA VAL A 154 -8.07 -8.80 9.00
C VAL A 154 -7.28 -10.00 8.44
N PRO A 155 -7.74 -11.27 8.54
CA PRO A 155 -7.00 -12.41 7.99
C PRO A 155 -6.83 -12.38 6.46
N ILE A 156 -7.65 -11.59 5.75
CA ILE A 156 -7.59 -11.43 4.30
C ILE A 156 -6.58 -10.33 3.93
N ALA A 157 -6.58 -9.22 4.68
CA ALA A 157 -5.72 -8.07 4.41
C ALA A 157 -4.28 -8.26 4.92
N GLN A 158 -4.09 -8.95 6.05
CA GLN A 158 -2.80 -9.07 6.72
C GLN A 158 -1.71 -9.71 5.83
N PRO A 159 -1.95 -10.83 5.13
CA PRO A 159 -0.91 -11.44 4.29
C PRO A 159 -0.45 -10.54 3.14
N LEU A 160 -1.36 -9.74 2.57
CA LEU A 160 -1.02 -8.77 1.51
C LEU A 160 -0.13 -7.65 2.07
N ALA A 161 -0.47 -7.15 3.25
CA ALA A 161 0.30 -6.13 3.95
C ALA A 161 1.70 -6.64 4.36
N ASP A 162 1.79 -7.88 4.84
CA ASP A 162 3.06 -8.53 5.17
C ASP A 162 3.95 -8.68 3.92
N GLY A 163 3.35 -8.99 2.78
CA GLY A 163 4.05 -9.02 1.49
C GLY A 163 4.70 -7.68 1.13
N ILE A 164 3.99 -6.56 1.31
CA ILE A 164 4.52 -5.22 1.05
C ILE A 164 5.70 -4.91 1.98
N THR A 165 5.53 -5.14 3.29
CA THR A 165 6.60 -4.85 4.25
C THR A 165 7.82 -5.73 4.04
N THR A 166 7.64 -6.99 3.66
CA THR A 166 8.74 -7.91 3.31
C THR A 166 9.54 -7.42 2.11
N LYS A 167 8.90 -6.86 1.08
CA LYS A 167 9.58 -6.31 -0.10
C LYS A 167 10.46 -5.12 0.28
N LEU A 168 9.91 -4.19 1.07
CA LEU A 168 10.64 -3.01 1.55
C LEU A 168 11.79 -3.42 2.49
N ASP A 169 11.59 -4.39 3.37
CA ASP A 169 12.63 -4.92 4.27
C ASP A 169 13.80 -5.55 3.50
N LYS A 170 13.51 -6.33 2.44
CA LYS A 170 14.53 -6.85 1.53
C LYS A 170 15.28 -5.75 0.80
N ALA A 171 14.60 -4.66 0.42
CA ALA A 171 15.25 -3.50 -0.19
C ALA A 171 16.20 -2.82 0.82
N VAL A 172 15.74 -2.55 2.05
CA VAL A 172 16.59 -2.02 3.12
C VAL A 172 17.83 -2.90 3.32
N THR A 173 17.64 -4.22 3.39
CA THR A 173 18.75 -5.18 3.55
C THR A 173 19.73 -5.13 2.38
N THR A 174 19.23 -5.00 1.14
CA THR A 174 20.06 -4.87 -0.06
C THR A 174 20.91 -3.60 -0.04
N PHE A 175 20.36 -2.50 0.48
CA PHE A 175 21.04 -1.20 0.56
C PHE A 175 21.83 -0.97 1.86
N SER A 176 21.76 -1.90 2.81
CA SER A 176 22.55 -1.84 4.05
C SER A 176 23.88 -2.59 3.95
N LYS A 177 24.15 -3.21 2.79
CA LYS A 177 25.40 -3.87 2.43
C LYS A 177 26.19 -3.02 1.44
#